data_AF-A0A957SE95-F1
#
_entry.id   AF-A0A957SE95-F1
#
_cell.length_a   1.000
_cell.length_b   1.000
_cell.length_c   1.000
_cell.angle_alpha   90.00
_cell.angle_beta   90.00
_cell.angle_gamma   90.00
#
_symmetry.space_group_name_H-M   'P 1'
#
loop_
_entity.id
_entity.type
_entity.pdbx_description
1 polymer ?
#
loop_
_entity_poly.entity_id
_entity_poly.type
_entity_poly.pdbx_seq_one_letter_code
_entity_poly.pdbx_strand_id
1 'polypeptide(L)'
;QSAAGLAAAGIYPVQKTLYVDLAAIGYHMTDKAEGLAFIDENTLAVLNDNDFGISTTFSTTTGLLDEPASVTPIVLGLISLTPTGLDASDKDDAINIQNWPIYGMYQPDAIAAYEVDGESYLITANEGDARDYDGYSEEARVGDFVLDLSIFPNAAALQKSENLGRLNSTTAGTDTNGDGLVDRILTYGARSFSIWNASGELVWDSGSQIEEIVAETFPDDFNANGENDTFDNRSDDKGPEPETVEIGVLDGKTYAFIGLERIGGVMIYDVSTPTAPRFIDYVNNRDFSGDAAAGAAGDLAPEGIKFVPAEASPTGGPLLLVANELSGSMTVYAIE
;
A
#
# COMPACT_ATOMS: atom_id res chain seq x y z
N GLN A 1 38.47 0.67 8.64
CA GLN A 1 39.39 1.68 8.05
C GLN A 1 39.75 2.69 9.13
N SER A 2 40.97 3.25 9.15
CA SER A 2 41.34 4.27 10.14
C SER A 2 40.82 5.65 9.73
N ALA A 3 40.54 6.53 10.70
CA ALA A 3 40.12 7.92 10.42
C ALA A 3 41.12 8.68 9.53
N ALA A 4 42.42 8.39 9.68
CA ALA A 4 43.48 8.96 8.83
C ALA A 4 43.39 8.50 7.37
N GLY A 5 42.98 7.25 7.12
CA GLY A 5 42.76 6.73 5.78
C GLY A 5 41.55 7.36 5.08
N LEU A 6 40.47 7.58 5.82
CA LEU A 6 39.27 8.27 5.33
C LEU A 6 39.56 9.74 4.99
N ALA A 7 40.24 10.46 5.90
CA ALA A 7 40.62 11.86 5.66
C ALA A 7 41.57 12.03 4.47
N ALA A 8 42.50 11.10 4.26
CA ALA A 8 43.37 11.11 3.07
C ALA A 8 42.61 10.90 1.76
N ALA A 9 41.43 10.26 1.81
CA ALA A 9 40.51 10.12 0.68
C ALA A 9 39.49 11.28 0.58
N GLY A 10 39.61 12.33 1.41
CA GLY A 10 38.64 13.43 1.45
C GLY A 10 37.30 13.07 2.09
N ILE A 11 37.22 11.92 2.77
CA ILE A 11 36.01 11.44 3.44
C ILE A 11 36.02 11.94 4.88
N TYR A 12 35.12 12.88 5.17
CA TYR A 12 34.92 13.43 6.50
C TYR A 12 33.66 12.82 7.11
N PRO A 13 33.77 11.96 8.14
CA PRO A 13 32.61 11.40 8.78
C PRO A 13 31.80 12.51 9.47
N VAL A 14 30.52 12.59 9.16
CA VAL A 14 29.58 13.46 9.86
C VAL A 14 29.39 12.93 11.28
N GLN A 15 29.45 13.82 12.29
CA GLN A 15 29.07 13.44 13.65
C GLN A 15 27.58 13.13 13.68
N LYS A 16 27.22 11.98 14.25
CA LYS A 16 25.84 11.55 14.46
C LYS A 16 25.59 11.42 15.96
N THR A 17 24.48 11.97 16.42
CA THR A 17 23.95 11.74 17.76
C THR A 17 22.75 10.82 17.61
N LEU A 18 22.73 9.70 18.34
CA LEU A 18 21.57 8.83 18.40
C LEU A 18 20.49 9.53 19.25
N TYR A 19 19.35 9.84 18.65
CA TYR A 19 18.20 10.44 19.34
C TYR A 19 17.18 9.40 19.78
N VAL A 20 16.85 8.47 18.88
CA VAL A 20 15.89 7.39 19.13
C VAL A 20 16.37 6.12 18.44
N ASP A 21 16.19 5.00 19.13
CA ASP A 21 16.32 3.65 18.62
C ASP A 21 15.02 2.95 19.02
N LEU A 22 14.20 2.61 18.02
CA LEU A 22 12.86 2.04 18.22
C LEU A 22 12.93 0.78 19.09
N ALA A 23 13.89 -0.11 18.82
CA ALA A 23 14.08 -1.31 19.62
C ALA A 23 14.49 -0.96 21.07
N ALA A 24 15.39 0.01 21.26
CA ALA A 24 15.83 0.40 22.61
C ALA A 24 14.71 1.02 23.47
N ILE A 25 13.69 1.62 22.84
CA ILE A 25 12.52 2.18 23.54
C ILE A 25 11.36 1.19 23.67
N GLY A 26 11.55 -0.08 23.28
CA GLY A 26 10.56 -1.14 23.43
C GLY A 26 9.57 -1.28 22.26
N TYR A 27 9.87 -0.67 21.12
CA TYR A 27 9.12 -0.91 19.88
C TYR A 27 9.54 -2.26 19.29
N HIS A 28 8.92 -3.32 19.80
CA HIS A 28 9.11 -4.72 19.38
C HIS A 28 7.79 -5.38 18.99
N MET A 29 6.77 -4.58 18.77
CA MET A 29 5.43 -5.04 18.43
C MET A 29 5.31 -5.46 16.97
N THR A 30 6.32 -5.12 16.14
CA THR A 30 6.36 -5.38 14.71
C THR A 30 7.71 -6.01 14.36
N ASP A 31 7.68 -6.92 13.38
CA ASP A 31 8.84 -7.57 12.79
C ASP A 31 9.50 -6.67 11.74
N LYS A 32 8.76 -5.73 11.11
CA LYS A 32 9.29 -4.81 10.08
C LYS A 32 8.69 -3.40 10.17
N ALA A 33 9.51 -2.41 10.58
CA ALA A 33 9.19 -0.99 10.41
C ALA A 33 9.66 -0.54 9.01
N GLU A 34 8.75 0.01 8.20
CA GLU A 34 8.94 0.13 6.73
C GLU A 34 8.96 1.58 6.27
N GLY A 35 8.04 2.39 6.80
CA GLY A 35 7.86 3.78 6.41
C GLY A 35 8.15 4.76 7.54
N LEU A 36 8.61 5.95 7.18
CA LEU A 36 8.89 7.03 8.13
C LEU A 36 8.45 8.37 7.53
N ALA A 37 7.73 9.17 8.31
CA ALA A 37 7.40 10.55 7.96
C ALA A 37 7.61 11.50 9.14
N PHE A 38 8.03 12.74 8.85
CA PHE A 38 8.07 13.80 9.84
C PHE A 38 6.70 14.47 9.92
N ILE A 39 6.06 14.41 11.10
CA ILE A 39 4.81 15.14 11.34
C ILE A 39 5.16 16.60 11.68
N ASP A 40 6.12 16.78 12.60
CA ASP A 40 6.60 18.08 13.05
C ASP A 40 8.06 17.98 13.56
N GLU A 41 8.58 19.05 14.17
CA GLU A 41 9.95 19.13 14.69
C GLU A 41 10.29 18.09 15.78
N ASN A 42 9.29 17.52 16.44
CA ASN A 42 9.46 16.61 17.59
C ASN A 42 8.76 15.25 17.38
N THR A 43 8.05 15.04 16.26
CA THR A 43 7.19 13.87 16.05
C THR A 43 7.49 13.17 14.73
N LEU A 44 7.76 11.87 14.81
CA LEU A 44 7.89 10.96 13.68
C LEU A 44 6.68 10.03 13.62
N ALA A 45 6.10 9.87 12.43
CA ALA A 45 5.24 8.74 12.10
C ALA A 45 6.12 7.57 11.67
N VAL A 46 5.81 6.38 12.18
CA VAL A 46 6.44 5.13 11.78
C VAL A 46 5.35 4.22 11.25
N LEU A 47 5.55 3.72 10.04
CA LEU A 47 4.70 2.75 9.38
C LEU A 47 5.25 1.35 9.65
N ASN A 48 4.36 0.41 9.91
CA ASN A 48 4.70 -1.01 9.82
C ASN A 48 3.87 -1.57 8.69
N ASP A 49 4.50 -2.37 7.86
CA ASP A 49 3.78 -3.22 6.94
C ASP A 49 3.40 -4.50 7.68
N ASN A 50 2.25 -5.06 7.31
CA ASN A 50 1.71 -6.38 7.66
C ASN A 50 1.70 -6.87 9.14
N ASP A 51 2.09 -6.04 10.12
CA ASP A 51 2.14 -6.40 11.55
C ASP A 51 0.90 -5.98 12.36
N PHE A 52 -0.28 -6.02 11.73
CA PHE A 52 -1.53 -5.63 12.38
C PHE A 52 -2.06 -6.75 13.27
N GLY A 53 -1.61 -6.70 14.52
CA GLY A 53 -2.33 -7.22 15.68
C GLY A 53 -2.23 -8.72 15.92
N ILE A 54 -1.13 -9.17 16.53
CA ILE A 54 -1.19 -10.22 17.56
C ILE A 54 -0.23 -9.88 18.71
N SER A 55 -0.68 -9.05 19.66
CA SER A 55 -0.19 -9.14 21.03
C SER A 55 -1.16 -9.99 21.81
N THR A 56 -0.97 -11.30 21.78
CA THR A 56 -1.65 -12.21 22.72
C THR A 56 -0.62 -13.15 23.32
N THR A 57 -0.55 -13.20 24.64
CA THR A 57 0.16 -14.27 25.34
C THR A 57 -0.68 -15.55 25.31
N PHE A 58 -0.12 -16.64 24.77
CA PHE A 58 -0.74 -17.97 24.84
C PHE A 58 -0.73 -18.48 26.28
N SER A 59 -1.91 -18.65 26.87
CA SER A 59 -2.04 -19.20 28.22
C SER A 59 -1.87 -20.71 28.19
N THR A 60 -0.73 -21.20 28.68
CA THR A 60 -0.46 -22.65 28.84
C THR A 60 -1.35 -23.33 29.89
N THR A 61 -2.18 -22.56 30.60
CA THR A 61 -3.12 -23.06 31.63
C THR A 61 -4.53 -23.26 31.09
N THR A 62 -5.00 -22.39 30.18
CA THR A 62 -6.36 -22.44 29.62
C THR A 62 -6.40 -22.92 28.16
N GLY A 63 -5.27 -22.87 27.44
CA GLY A 63 -5.19 -23.22 26.03
C GLY A 63 -5.78 -22.16 25.09
N LEU A 64 -6.02 -20.94 25.60
CA LEU A 64 -6.60 -19.83 24.86
C LEU A 64 -5.61 -18.65 24.80
N LEU A 65 -5.85 -17.75 23.84
CA LEU A 65 -5.19 -16.45 23.75
C LEU A 65 -5.86 -15.48 24.76
N ASP A 66 -5.06 -14.78 25.57
CA ASP A 66 -5.57 -13.75 26.48
C ASP A 66 -5.76 -12.42 25.73
N GLU A 67 -6.98 -11.89 25.71
CA GLU A 67 -7.29 -10.54 25.19
C GLU A 67 -6.71 -9.46 26.13
N PRO A 68 -5.99 -8.43 25.63
CA PRO A 68 -5.45 -7.38 26.48
C PRO A 68 -6.59 -6.55 27.11
N ALA A 69 -6.52 -6.33 28.43
CA ALA A 69 -7.49 -5.53 29.18
C ALA A 69 -7.52 -4.02 28.82
N SER A 70 -6.59 -3.57 27.97
CA SER A 70 -6.56 -2.24 27.38
C SER A 70 -5.79 -2.30 26.06
N VAL A 71 -6.47 -1.99 24.97
CA VAL A 71 -5.85 -1.80 23.64
C VAL A 71 -5.12 -0.46 23.66
N THR A 72 -3.80 -0.47 23.42
CA THR A 72 -3.08 0.75 23.04
C THR A 72 -3.49 1.06 21.60
N PRO A 73 -4.16 2.19 21.31
CA PRO A 73 -4.64 2.46 19.96
C PRO A 73 -3.46 2.79 19.04
N ILE A 74 -3.20 1.89 18.09
CA ILE A 74 -2.70 2.23 16.76
C ILE A 74 -3.77 1.66 15.82
N VAL A 75 -4.65 2.53 15.33
CA VAL A 75 -5.70 2.12 14.39
C VAL A 75 -5.11 2.22 12.98
N LEU A 76 -4.51 1.12 12.52
CA LEU A 76 -4.43 0.81 11.09
C LEU A 76 -5.29 -0.44 10.93
N GLY A 77 -6.56 -0.16 10.68
CA GLY A 77 -7.69 -1.09 10.84
C GLY A 77 -8.04 -1.85 9.56
N LEU A 78 -8.96 -2.79 9.68
CA LEU A 78 -9.58 -3.43 8.53
C LEU A 78 -10.53 -2.42 7.85
N ILE A 79 -10.49 -2.34 6.52
CA ILE A 79 -11.49 -1.63 5.72
C ILE A 79 -12.65 -2.57 5.44
N SER A 80 -13.86 -2.10 5.66
CA SER A 80 -15.00 -2.68 4.95
C SER A 80 -15.04 -2.10 3.55
N LEU A 81 -14.84 -2.95 2.54
CA LEU A 81 -14.99 -2.60 1.12
C LEU A 81 -16.48 -2.51 0.73
N THR A 82 -17.31 -2.00 1.64
CA THR A 82 -18.70 -1.64 1.36
C THR A 82 -18.85 -0.15 1.60
N PRO A 83 -19.15 0.67 0.57
CA PRO A 83 -19.70 0.33 -0.75
C PRO A 83 -18.69 0.23 -1.91
N THR A 84 -17.38 0.23 -1.66
CA THR A 84 -16.33 0.30 -2.70
C THR A 84 -15.89 -1.10 -3.13
N GLY A 85 -16.21 -1.48 -4.36
CA GLY A 85 -15.90 -2.81 -4.88
C GLY A 85 -14.43 -3.03 -5.21
N LEU A 86 -14.11 -4.25 -5.61
CA LEU A 86 -12.87 -4.57 -6.32
C LEU A 86 -13.15 -5.64 -7.35
N ASP A 87 -12.24 -5.77 -8.30
CA ASP A 87 -12.16 -6.97 -9.13
C ASP A 87 -11.38 -8.07 -8.40
N ALA A 88 -12.01 -9.22 -8.16
CA ALA A 88 -11.50 -10.26 -7.27
C ALA A 88 -10.96 -11.50 -7.98
N SER A 89 -11.11 -11.59 -9.31
CA SER A 89 -10.86 -12.81 -10.08
C SER A 89 -10.03 -12.50 -11.29
N ASP A 90 -9.10 -13.39 -11.61
CA ASP A 90 -8.37 -13.43 -12.88
C ASP A 90 -8.98 -14.48 -13.84
N LYS A 91 -10.22 -14.92 -13.60
CA LYS A 91 -10.87 -16.08 -14.24
C LYS A 91 -12.30 -15.83 -14.71
N ASP A 92 -12.76 -14.59 -14.73
CA ASP A 92 -14.08 -14.23 -15.26
C ASP A 92 -14.03 -13.55 -16.64
N ASP A 93 -12.83 -13.36 -17.19
CA ASP A 93 -12.54 -12.74 -18.50
C ASP A 93 -13.16 -11.33 -18.63
N ALA A 94 -13.33 -10.59 -17.53
CA ALA A 94 -13.98 -9.29 -17.51
C ALA A 94 -13.51 -8.40 -16.37
N ILE A 95 -13.48 -7.08 -16.60
CA ILE A 95 -13.36 -6.12 -15.50
C ILE A 95 -14.67 -6.15 -14.69
N ASN A 96 -14.61 -6.64 -13.47
CA ASN A 96 -15.75 -6.98 -12.63
C ASN A 96 -15.65 -6.36 -11.23
N ILE A 97 -15.40 -5.06 -11.19
CA ILE A 97 -15.37 -4.26 -9.95
C ILE A 97 -16.76 -4.30 -9.29
N GLN A 98 -16.87 -5.03 -8.18
CA GLN A 98 -18.12 -5.17 -7.45
C GLN A 98 -17.91 -5.35 -5.94
N ASN A 99 -19.01 -5.21 -5.19
CA ASN A 99 -18.98 -5.42 -3.75
C ASN A 99 -18.93 -6.91 -3.41
N TRP A 100 -17.94 -7.29 -2.62
CA TRP A 100 -17.77 -8.63 -2.08
C TRP A 100 -17.84 -8.61 -0.54
N PRO A 101 -18.22 -9.72 0.13
CA PRO A 101 -18.25 -9.80 1.59
C PRO A 101 -16.85 -10.03 2.17
N ILE A 102 -15.92 -9.12 1.86
CA ILE A 102 -14.50 -9.17 2.24
C ILE A 102 -14.07 -7.86 2.88
N TYR A 103 -12.89 -7.88 3.50
CA TYR A 103 -12.23 -6.69 4.04
C TYR A 103 -10.86 -6.50 3.39
N GLY A 104 -10.54 -5.27 3.00
CA GLY A 104 -9.18 -4.89 2.60
C GLY A 104 -8.37 -4.51 3.83
N MET A 105 -7.12 -4.95 3.90
CA MET A 105 -6.23 -4.59 5.00
C MET A 105 -5.48 -3.30 4.67
N TYR A 106 -5.47 -2.32 5.57
CA TYR A 106 -4.56 -1.17 5.45
C TYR A 106 -3.12 -1.65 5.68
N GLN A 107 -2.48 -2.11 4.60
CA GLN A 107 -1.09 -2.57 4.56
C GLN A 107 -0.29 -1.62 3.68
N PRO A 108 0.13 -0.49 4.25
CA PRO A 108 0.83 0.52 3.48
C PRO A 108 2.31 0.23 3.34
N ASP A 109 2.81 0.42 2.11
CA ASP A 109 4.24 0.34 1.81
C ASP A 109 4.90 1.72 2.00
N ALA A 110 4.27 2.79 1.51
CA ALA A 110 4.72 4.16 1.72
C ALA A 110 3.82 5.04 2.59
N ILE A 111 4.45 6.03 3.23
CA ILE A 111 3.81 7.08 4.02
C ILE A 111 4.43 8.45 3.73
N ALA A 112 3.58 9.48 3.65
CA ALA A 112 4.00 10.88 3.67
C ALA A 112 3.16 11.69 4.66
N ALA A 113 3.72 12.80 5.12
CA ALA A 113 3.02 13.75 5.99
C ALA A 113 2.88 15.11 5.28
N TYR A 114 1.77 15.80 5.53
CA TYR A 114 1.51 17.13 4.99
C TYR A 114 0.62 17.94 5.92
N GLU A 115 0.57 19.25 5.70
CA GLU A 115 -0.24 20.18 6.50
C GLU A 115 -1.31 20.83 5.63
N VAL A 116 -2.52 20.96 6.17
CA VAL A 116 -3.61 21.75 5.60
C VAL A 116 -4.18 22.62 6.71
N ASP A 117 -4.21 23.94 6.50
CA ASP A 117 -4.77 24.92 7.45
C ASP A 117 -4.23 24.82 8.89
N GLY A 118 -2.96 24.43 9.07
CA GLY A 118 -2.33 24.26 10.38
C GLY A 118 -2.58 22.92 11.06
N GLU A 119 -3.27 21.99 10.38
CA GLU A 119 -3.48 20.62 10.85
C GLU A 119 -2.62 19.63 10.07
N SER A 120 -1.97 18.71 10.79
CA SER A 120 -1.12 17.68 10.19
C SER A 120 -1.95 16.44 9.80
N TYR A 121 -1.67 15.96 8.59
CA TYR A 121 -2.27 14.77 8.00
C TYR A 121 -1.17 13.81 7.54
N LEU A 122 -1.51 12.52 7.51
CA LEU A 122 -0.70 11.47 6.92
C LEU A 122 -1.42 10.96 5.68
N ILE A 123 -0.66 10.52 4.68
CA ILE A 123 -1.16 9.79 3.53
C ILE A 123 -0.37 8.48 3.40
N THR A 124 -1.06 7.39 3.12
CA THR A 124 -0.45 6.05 2.99
C THR A 124 -0.88 5.38 1.69
N ALA A 125 0.04 4.63 1.05
CA ALA A 125 -0.22 3.86 -0.17
C ALA A 125 -0.34 2.38 0.20
N ASN A 126 -1.54 1.79 0.07
CA ASN A 126 -1.87 0.47 0.63
C ASN A 126 -1.70 -0.66 -0.38
N GLU A 127 -0.45 -1.02 -0.66
CA GLU A 127 -0.05 -2.06 -1.62
C GLU A 127 -0.49 -3.46 -1.18
N GLY A 128 -0.01 -3.93 -0.02
CA GLY A 128 -0.45 -5.18 0.59
C GLY A 128 0.58 -6.31 0.61
N ASP A 129 1.67 -6.16 1.35
CA ASP A 129 2.63 -7.27 1.48
C ASP A 129 2.12 -8.39 2.40
N ALA A 130 2.50 -9.61 2.06
CA ALA A 130 2.16 -10.80 2.83
C ALA A 130 3.34 -11.23 3.71
N ARG A 131 3.06 -11.80 4.89
CA ARG A 131 4.10 -12.48 5.67
C ARG A 131 4.39 -13.85 5.06
N ASP A 132 5.36 -13.89 4.16
CA ASP A 132 5.87 -15.12 3.55
C ASP A 132 7.40 -15.23 3.68
N TYR A 133 7.86 -16.25 4.37
CA TYR A 133 9.28 -16.54 4.59
C TYR A 133 9.51 -18.03 4.83
N ASP A 134 10.78 -18.46 4.84
CA ASP A 134 11.12 -19.88 5.00
C ASP A 134 10.51 -20.46 6.31
N GLY A 135 9.53 -21.35 6.15
CA GLY A 135 8.83 -22.01 7.24
C GLY A 135 7.50 -21.37 7.68
N TYR A 136 7.07 -20.26 7.09
CA TYR A 136 5.76 -19.65 7.35
C TYR A 136 5.25 -18.88 6.13
N SER A 137 4.00 -19.16 5.76
CA SER A 137 3.24 -18.34 4.82
C SER A 137 1.85 -18.16 5.40
N GLU A 138 1.37 -16.93 5.42
CA GLU A 138 -0.02 -16.66 5.78
C GLU A 138 -0.96 -16.64 4.58
N GLU A 139 -0.45 -16.70 3.34
CA GLU A 139 -1.27 -16.65 2.14
C GLU A 139 -2.08 -17.93 1.94
N ALA A 140 -3.36 -17.77 1.62
CA ALA A 140 -4.24 -18.83 1.16
C ALA A 140 -5.25 -18.29 0.16
N ARG A 141 -5.70 -19.16 -0.74
CA ARG A 141 -6.80 -18.83 -1.65
C ARG A 141 -8.12 -18.99 -0.91
N VAL A 142 -9.05 -18.06 -1.11
CA VAL A 142 -10.38 -18.15 -0.47
C VAL A 142 -11.10 -19.46 -0.83
N GLY A 143 -10.83 -20.04 -2.00
CA GLY A 143 -11.35 -21.36 -2.39
C GLY A 143 -10.93 -22.52 -1.47
N ASP A 144 -9.82 -22.37 -0.74
CA ASP A 144 -9.30 -23.38 0.19
C ASP A 144 -9.83 -23.22 1.62
N PHE A 145 -10.51 -22.10 1.92
CA PHE A 145 -11.10 -21.88 3.23
C PHE A 145 -12.30 -22.77 3.51
N VAL A 146 -12.47 -23.13 4.78
CA VAL A 146 -13.73 -23.66 5.29
C VAL A 146 -14.51 -22.48 5.87
N LEU A 147 -15.33 -21.83 5.04
CA LEU A 147 -16.12 -20.67 5.45
C LEU A 147 -17.22 -21.07 6.46
N ASP A 148 -17.44 -20.25 7.49
CA ASP A 148 -18.63 -20.41 8.34
C ASP A 148 -19.89 -20.12 7.54
N LEU A 149 -20.71 -21.14 7.30
CA LEU A 149 -21.97 -21.03 6.55
C LEU A 149 -23.04 -20.21 7.27
N SER A 150 -22.86 -19.92 8.56
CA SER A 150 -23.72 -18.99 9.30
C SER A 150 -23.51 -17.54 8.86
N ILE A 151 -22.28 -17.20 8.46
CA ILE A 151 -21.87 -15.87 7.96
C ILE A 151 -21.92 -15.82 6.43
N PHE A 152 -21.44 -16.88 5.77
CA PHE A 152 -21.37 -17.04 4.32
C PHE A 152 -22.34 -18.13 3.82
N PRO A 153 -23.66 -17.95 3.90
CA PRO A 153 -24.64 -18.97 3.49
C PRO A 153 -24.54 -19.33 2.00
N ASN A 154 -23.89 -18.50 1.19
CA ASN A 154 -23.60 -18.69 -0.22
C ASN A 154 -22.13 -19.04 -0.51
N ALA A 155 -21.39 -19.62 0.45
CA ALA A 155 -19.97 -19.98 0.32
C ALA A 155 -19.63 -20.68 -1.01
N ALA A 156 -20.41 -21.67 -1.43
CA ALA A 156 -20.17 -22.40 -2.68
C ALA A 156 -20.24 -21.52 -3.95
N ALA A 157 -20.99 -20.40 -3.91
CA ALA A 157 -20.97 -19.42 -4.99
C ALA A 157 -19.77 -18.48 -4.84
N LEU A 158 -19.49 -17.99 -3.63
CA LEU A 158 -18.33 -17.11 -3.37
C LEU A 158 -17.00 -17.76 -3.76
N GLN A 159 -16.81 -19.03 -3.43
CA GLN A 159 -15.55 -19.77 -3.64
C GLN A 159 -15.34 -20.29 -5.07
N LYS A 160 -16.17 -19.88 -6.03
CA LYS A 160 -15.91 -20.19 -7.44
C LYS A 160 -14.71 -19.41 -7.94
N SER A 161 -13.97 -19.98 -8.90
CA SER A 161 -12.79 -19.33 -9.47
C SER A 161 -13.12 -17.99 -10.12
N GLU A 162 -14.26 -17.88 -10.80
CA GLU A 162 -14.77 -16.62 -11.39
C GLU A 162 -15.30 -15.59 -10.36
N ASN A 163 -15.22 -15.90 -9.07
CA ASN A 163 -15.61 -15.02 -7.96
C ASN A 163 -14.42 -14.88 -7.01
N LEU A 164 -14.61 -15.06 -5.69
CA LEU A 164 -13.54 -14.95 -4.71
C LEU A 164 -12.61 -16.16 -4.66
N GLY A 165 -12.96 -17.29 -5.26
CA GLY A 165 -12.22 -18.55 -5.05
C GLY A 165 -10.73 -18.45 -5.36
N ARG A 166 -10.35 -17.57 -6.29
CA ARG A 166 -8.97 -17.27 -6.63
C ARG A 166 -8.35 -16.17 -5.78
N LEU A 167 -9.10 -15.31 -5.12
CA LEU A 167 -8.57 -14.21 -4.32
C LEU A 167 -7.59 -14.72 -3.25
N ASN A 168 -6.40 -14.14 -3.20
CA ASN A 168 -5.43 -14.33 -2.12
C ASN A 168 -5.91 -13.61 -0.85
N SER A 169 -5.86 -14.31 0.27
CA SER A 169 -6.26 -13.83 1.59
C SER A 169 -5.24 -14.30 2.63
N THR A 170 -5.08 -13.53 3.70
CA THR A 170 -4.35 -14.04 4.87
C THR A 170 -5.16 -15.14 5.58
N THR A 171 -4.47 -16.09 6.20
CA THR A 171 -4.98 -17.07 7.16
C THR A 171 -5.00 -16.54 8.58
N ALA A 172 -4.31 -15.43 8.85
CA ALA A 172 -4.23 -14.81 10.16
C ALA A 172 -5.50 -14.00 10.45
N GLY A 173 -6.06 -14.18 11.65
CA GLY A 173 -7.19 -13.38 12.11
C GLY A 173 -8.50 -13.60 11.34
N THR A 174 -8.63 -14.65 10.53
CA THR A 174 -9.87 -14.96 9.78
C THR A 174 -10.89 -15.76 10.59
N ASP A 175 -10.42 -16.61 11.52
CA ASP A 175 -11.23 -17.31 12.53
C ASP A 175 -11.24 -16.48 13.83
N THR A 176 -12.34 -15.76 14.05
CA THR A 176 -12.45 -14.80 15.16
C THR A 176 -12.95 -15.45 16.44
N ASN A 177 -13.48 -16.67 16.37
CA ASN A 177 -14.12 -17.36 17.48
C ASN A 177 -13.38 -18.64 17.91
N GLY A 178 -12.42 -19.11 17.11
CA GLY A 178 -11.53 -20.23 17.39
C GLY A 178 -12.13 -21.62 17.12
N ASP A 179 -13.21 -21.72 16.32
CA ASP A 179 -13.86 -22.99 15.99
C ASP A 179 -13.30 -23.69 14.74
N GLY A 180 -12.30 -23.08 14.10
CA GLY A 180 -11.66 -23.58 12.89
C GLY A 180 -12.40 -23.25 11.59
N LEU A 181 -13.42 -22.39 11.64
CA LEU A 181 -14.12 -21.86 10.47
C LEU A 181 -13.70 -20.40 10.21
N VAL A 182 -13.71 -20.01 8.95
CA VAL A 182 -13.41 -18.63 8.56
C VAL A 182 -14.65 -17.76 8.72
N ASP A 183 -14.57 -16.77 9.61
CA ASP A 183 -15.62 -15.79 9.91
C ASP A 183 -15.53 -14.54 9.02
N ARG A 184 -14.33 -14.23 8.52
CA ARG A 184 -14.07 -13.08 7.64
C ARG A 184 -12.95 -13.36 6.66
N ILE A 185 -13.09 -12.84 5.44
CA ILE A 185 -12.08 -12.92 4.38
C ILE A 185 -11.33 -11.58 4.35
N LEU A 186 -9.99 -11.64 4.34
CA LEU A 186 -9.11 -10.49 4.46
C LEU A 186 -8.16 -10.46 3.26
N THR A 187 -8.41 -9.58 2.29
CA THR A 187 -7.52 -9.41 1.13
C THR A 187 -6.30 -8.58 1.50
N TYR A 188 -5.18 -8.86 0.84
CA TYR A 188 -3.98 -8.05 0.93
C TYR A 188 -4.21 -6.68 0.32
N GLY A 189 -3.66 -5.70 1.02
CA GLY A 189 -3.83 -4.30 0.67
C GLY A 189 -5.27 -3.84 0.77
N ALA A 190 -5.42 -2.52 0.75
CA ALA A 190 -6.72 -1.91 0.54
C ALA A 190 -6.96 -1.65 -0.95
N ARG A 191 -5.92 -1.83 -1.79
CA ARG A 191 -5.89 -1.43 -3.20
C ARG A 191 -6.19 0.05 -3.40
N SER A 192 -5.88 0.84 -2.37
CA SER A 192 -6.24 2.24 -2.21
C SER A 192 -5.04 3.02 -1.66
N PHE A 193 -5.15 4.35 -1.68
CA PHE A 193 -4.44 5.20 -0.73
C PHE A 193 -5.41 5.81 0.28
N SER A 194 -4.91 6.15 1.45
CA SER A 194 -5.70 6.67 2.57
C SER A 194 -5.10 7.92 3.17
N ILE A 195 -5.95 8.78 3.72
CA ILE A 195 -5.56 9.97 4.46
C ILE A 195 -5.99 9.81 5.92
N TRP A 196 -5.08 10.15 6.83
CA TRP A 196 -5.24 10.06 8.27
C TRP A 196 -4.97 11.41 8.91
N ASN A 197 -5.57 11.67 10.07
CA ASN A 197 -5.13 12.80 10.90
C ASN A 197 -3.91 12.42 11.76
N ALA A 198 -3.30 13.41 12.41
CA ALA A 198 -2.14 13.20 13.29
C ALA A 198 -2.39 12.25 14.48
N SER A 199 -3.65 11.93 14.80
CA SER A 199 -4.00 10.95 15.84
C SER A 199 -4.16 9.51 15.29
N GLY A 200 -3.96 9.31 13.99
CA GLY A 200 -4.14 8.02 13.32
C GLY A 200 -5.61 7.68 13.03
N GLU A 201 -6.51 8.66 13.04
CA GLU A 201 -7.90 8.42 12.64
C GLU A 201 -8.04 8.58 11.12
N LEU A 202 -8.75 7.64 10.49
CA LEU A 202 -9.03 7.69 9.06
C LEU A 202 -9.89 8.92 8.72
N VAL A 203 -9.41 9.73 7.79
CA VAL A 203 -10.08 10.94 7.28
C VAL A 203 -10.79 10.65 5.96
N TRP A 204 -10.12 9.93 5.06
CA TRP A 204 -10.64 9.58 3.74
C TRP A 204 -9.87 8.39 3.15
N ASP A 205 -10.53 7.59 2.32
CA ASP A 205 -9.92 6.50 1.56
C ASP A 205 -10.42 6.51 0.12
N SER A 206 -9.55 6.17 -0.83
CA SER A 206 -9.89 6.15 -2.27
C SER A 206 -10.78 4.98 -2.67
N GLY A 207 -10.86 3.93 -1.88
CA GLY A 207 -11.64 2.72 -2.19
C GLY A 207 -11.34 2.20 -3.59
N SER A 208 -12.39 2.04 -4.40
CA SER A 208 -12.30 1.50 -5.77
C SER A 208 -11.79 2.50 -6.81
N GLN A 209 -11.53 3.77 -6.46
CA GLN A 209 -11.22 4.79 -7.47
C GLN A 209 -10.00 4.44 -8.32
N ILE A 210 -8.98 3.79 -7.74
CA ILE A 210 -7.78 3.40 -8.50
C ILE A 210 -8.14 2.39 -9.58
N GLU A 211 -8.83 1.30 -9.22
CA GLU A 211 -9.28 0.29 -10.21
C GLU A 211 -10.26 0.90 -11.23
N GLU A 212 -11.19 1.76 -10.82
CA GLU A 212 -12.11 2.44 -11.74
C GLU A 212 -11.38 3.30 -12.78
N ILE A 213 -10.35 4.04 -12.36
CA ILE A 213 -9.54 4.87 -13.27
C ILE A 213 -8.70 3.99 -14.20
N VAL A 214 -8.10 2.91 -13.69
CA VAL A 214 -7.34 1.96 -14.51
C VAL A 214 -8.26 1.32 -15.55
N ALA A 215 -9.47 0.89 -15.16
CA ALA A 215 -10.46 0.32 -16.06
C ALA A 215 -10.90 1.30 -17.16
N GLU A 216 -11.01 2.60 -16.85
CA GLU A 216 -11.32 3.63 -17.85
C GLU A 216 -10.15 3.91 -18.79
N THR A 217 -8.93 3.93 -18.28
CA THR A 217 -7.74 4.41 -19.00
C THR A 217 -7.03 3.29 -19.79
N PHE A 218 -6.92 2.11 -19.19
CA PHE A 218 -6.22 0.94 -19.73
C PHE A 218 -7.09 -0.33 -19.60
N PRO A 219 -8.28 -0.39 -20.22
CA PRO A 219 -9.19 -1.52 -20.08
C PRO A 219 -8.60 -2.84 -20.60
N ASP A 220 -7.75 -2.79 -21.62
CA ASP A 220 -7.14 -4.00 -22.21
C ASP A 220 -5.94 -4.50 -21.37
N ASP A 221 -5.48 -3.71 -20.40
CA ASP A 221 -4.32 -4.00 -19.53
C ASP A 221 -4.69 -3.87 -18.04
N PHE A 222 -5.98 -3.90 -17.70
CA PHE A 222 -6.48 -3.73 -16.34
C PHE A 222 -5.80 -4.70 -15.37
N ASN A 223 -5.38 -4.21 -14.19
CA ASN A 223 -4.68 -5.01 -13.16
C ASN A 223 -3.55 -5.91 -13.70
N ALA A 224 -2.77 -5.43 -14.67
CA ALA A 224 -1.63 -6.14 -15.25
C ALA A 224 -0.42 -6.27 -14.30
N ASN A 225 0.29 -7.40 -14.34
CA ASN A 225 1.41 -7.80 -13.45
C ASN A 225 2.78 -7.19 -13.83
N GLY A 226 2.86 -6.00 -14.43
CA GLY A 226 4.15 -5.44 -14.87
C GLY A 226 4.82 -6.15 -16.07
N GLU A 227 4.32 -7.32 -16.51
CA GLU A 227 4.65 -7.97 -17.79
C GLU A 227 3.54 -7.74 -18.84
N ASN A 228 3.81 -8.03 -20.12
CA ASN A 228 2.84 -7.84 -21.21
C ASN A 228 1.87 -9.02 -21.35
N ASP A 229 0.72 -8.76 -21.99
CA ASP A 229 -0.36 -9.73 -22.17
C ASP A 229 -0.86 -10.32 -20.83
N THR A 230 -0.86 -9.49 -19.78
CA THR A 230 -1.23 -9.89 -18.42
C THR A 230 -2.51 -9.23 -17.92
N PHE A 231 -3.45 -8.94 -18.82
CA PHE A 231 -4.78 -8.45 -18.45
C PHE A 231 -5.33 -9.27 -17.28
N ASP A 232 -5.72 -8.56 -16.22
CA ASP A 232 -6.46 -9.05 -15.07
C ASP A 232 -5.66 -9.99 -14.13
N ASN A 233 -4.37 -10.20 -14.39
CA ASN A 233 -3.53 -11.14 -13.65
C ASN A 233 -3.27 -10.77 -12.18
N ARG A 234 -3.63 -9.57 -11.74
CA ARG A 234 -3.48 -9.14 -10.33
C ARG A 234 -4.81 -8.96 -9.62
N SER A 235 -5.96 -9.13 -10.28
CA SER A 235 -7.28 -8.98 -9.64
C SER A 235 -7.53 -10.04 -8.56
N ASP A 236 -7.02 -11.26 -8.71
CA ASP A 236 -7.05 -12.27 -7.66
C ASP A 236 -5.96 -12.11 -6.58
N ASP A 237 -5.11 -11.08 -6.69
CA ASP A 237 -4.04 -10.78 -5.75
C ASP A 237 -4.24 -9.38 -5.12
N LYS A 238 -3.38 -8.39 -5.44
CA LYS A 238 -3.40 -7.03 -4.83
C LYS A 238 -3.90 -5.93 -5.81
N GLY A 239 -4.36 -6.29 -7.00
CA GLY A 239 -4.90 -5.39 -8.01
C GLY A 239 -3.88 -4.35 -8.52
N PRO A 240 -4.14 -3.04 -8.39
CA PRO A 240 -3.30 -1.99 -8.95
C PRO A 240 -2.02 -1.69 -8.15
N GLU A 241 -1.92 -2.14 -6.90
CA GLU A 241 -0.74 -2.02 -6.02
C GLU A 241 -0.21 -0.58 -5.83
N PRO A 242 -0.90 0.25 -5.03
CA PRO A 242 -0.41 1.57 -4.65
C PRO A 242 0.79 1.43 -3.71
N GLU A 243 1.98 1.58 -4.27
CA GLU A 243 3.26 1.31 -3.61
C GLU A 243 3.79 2.54 -2.89
N THR A 244 3.91 3.62 -3.63
CA THR A 244 4.67 4.79 -3.20
C THR A 244 3.82 6.04 -3.17
N VAL A 245 4.09 6.94 -2.21
CA VAL A 245 3.42 8.25 -2.12
C VAL A 245 4.41 9.37 -1.82
N GLU A 246 4.28 10.48 -2.55
CA GLU A 246 5.00 11.72 -2.31
C GLU A 246 4.04 12.91 -2.32
N ILE A 247 4.36 13.94 -1.52
CA ILE A 247 3.61 15.19 -1.49
C ILE A 247 4.39 16.32 -2.17
N GLY A 248 3.69 17.11 -2.98
CA GLY A 248 4.21 18.35 -3.55
C GLY A 248 3.22 19.51 -3.43
N VAL A 249 3.75 20.74 -3.37
CA VAL A 249 2.92 21.96 -3.39
C VAL A 249 3.15 22.69 -4.71
N LEU A 250 2.06 22.95 -5.42
CA LEU A 250 2.05 23.65 -6.71
C LEU A 250 0.99 24.74 -6.65
N ASP A 251 1.40 25.99 -6.89
CA ASP A 251 0.52 27.17 -6.87
C ASP A 251 -0.39 27.27 -5.61
N GLY A 252 0.16 26.91 -4.46
CA GLY A 252 -0.53 26.96 -3.17
C GLY A 252 -1.53 25.82 -2.93
N LYS A 253 -1.57 24.81 -3.80
CA LYS A 253 -2.33 23.57 -3.61
C LYS A 253 -1.41 22.42 -3.28
N THR A 254 -1.88 21.52 -2.43
CA THR A 254 -1.17 20.31 -2.07
C THR A 254 -1.61 19.18 -2.98
N TYR A 255 -0.65 18.49 -3.59
CA TYR A 255 -0.87 17.33 -4.44
C TYR A 255 -0.19 16.10 -3.85
N ALA A 256 -0.87 14.95 -3.98
CA ALA A 256 -0.31 13.64 -3.74
C ALA A 256 -0.01 12.96 -5.07
N PHE A 257 1.17 12.36 -5.16
CA PHE A 257 1.63 11.54 -6.28
C PHE A 257 1.71 10.10 -5.80
N ILE A 258 0.84 9.23 -6.33
CA ILE A 258 0.70 7.82 -5.93
C ILE A 258 1.26 6.95 -7.06
N GLY A 259 2.35 6.22 -6.80
CA GLY A 259 2.90 5.26 -7.76
C GLY A 259 2.17 3.93 -7.67
N LEU A 260 1.88 3.33 -8.82
CA LEU A 260 1.24 2.01 -8.91
C LEU A 260 2.26 1.00 -9.44
N GLU A 261 2.68 0.03 -8.63
CA GLU A 261 3.81 -0.87 -8.94
C GLU A 261 3.52 -1.70 -10.21
N ARG A 262 2.41 -2.44 -10.23
CA ARG A 262 2.16 -3.43 -11.28
C ARG A 262 1.69 -2.84 -12.59
N ILE A 263 0.54 -2.18 -12.57
CA ILE A 263 0.00 -1.53 -13.78
C ILE A 263 0.95 -0.42 -14.27
N GLY A 264 1.70 0.18 -13.35
CA GLY A 264 2.67 1.23 -13.63
C GLY A 264 2.08 2.63 -13.52
N GLY A 265 2.96 3.63 -13.64
CA GLY A 265 2.58 5.04 -13.68
C GLY A 265 2.27 5.67 -12.33
N VAL A 266 1.90 6.94 -12.38
CA VAL A 266 1.67 7.79 -11.21
C VAL A 266 0.32 8.47 -11.33
N MET A 267 -0.54 8.24 -10.33
CA MET A 267 -1.79 8.97 -10.16
C MET A 267 -1.57 10.26 -9.37
N ILE A 268 -2.26 11.32 -9.75
CA ILE A 268 -2.12 12.65 -9.17
C ILE A 268 -3.45 13.08 -8.56
N TYR A 269 -3.45 13.45 -7.28
CA TYR A 269 -4.62 13.94 -6.56
C TYR A 269 -4.35 15.31 -5.96
N ASP A 270 -5.29 16.25 -6.08
CA ASP A 270 -5.33 17.47 -5.29
C ASP A 270 -5.90 17.12 -3.91
N VAL A 271 -5.04 17.14 -2.89
CA VAL A 271 -5.34 16.79 -1.49
C VAL A 271 -5.45 18.02 -0.60
N SER A 272 -5.62 19.21 -1.19
CA SER A 272 -5.82 20.47 -0.46
C SER A 272 -7.07 20.44 0.43
N THR A 273 -7.99 19.49 0.21
CA THR A 273 -9.12 19.20 1.10
C THR A 273 -9.04 17.72 1.49
N PRO A 274 -8.44 17.38 2.65
CA PRO A 274 -8.17 16.00 3.07
C PRO A 274 -9.39 15.08 3.12
N THR A 275 -10.59 15.63 3.31
CA THR A 275 -11.86 14.88 3.35
C THR A 275 -12.51 14.67 1.99
N ALA A 276 -12.00 15.31 0.93
CA ALA A 276 -12.49 15.18 -0.42
C ALA A 276 -11.36 15.41 -1.46
N PRO A 277 -10.34 14.54 -1.49
CA PRO A 277 -9.34 14.53 -2.56
C PRO A 277 -9.96 14.49 -3.94
N ARG A 278 -9.31 15.13 -4.91
CA ARG A 278 -9.78 15.18 -6.29
C ARG A 278 -8.73 14.63 -7.24
N PHE A 279 -9.08 13.59 -7.98
CA PHE A 279 -8.27 13.06 -9.06
C PHE A 279 -7.98 14.14 -10.12
N ILE A 280 -6.73 14.19 -10.57
CA ILE A 280 -6.22 15.19 -11.52
C ILE A 280 -5.81 14.53 -12.82
N ASP A 281 -4.93 13.54 -12.73
CA ASP A 281 -4.35 12.87 -13.89
C ASP A 281 -3.77 11.52 -13.49
N TYR A 282 -3.60 10.65 -14.49
CA TYR A 282 -2.89 9.38 -14.36
C TYR A 282 -1.88 9.28 -15.50
N VAL A 283 -0.60 9.44 -15.15
CA VAL A 283 0.49 9.43 -16.13
C VAL A 283 1.16 8.07 -16.10
N ASN A 284 1.02 7.32 -17.19
CA ASN A 284 1.69 6.05 -17.41
C ASN A 284 2.31 6.06 -18.81
N ASN A 285 3.64 5.98 -18.89
CA ASN A 285 4.38 5.98 -20.15
C ASN A 285 4.76 4.57 -20.61
N ARG A 286 4.20 3.54 -19.97
CA ARG A 286 4.38 2.14 -20.33
C ARG A 286 3.85 1.86 -21.73
N ASP A 287 4.62 1.09 -22.50
CA ASP A 287 4.22 0.49 -23.76
C ASP A 287 3.89 -0.98 -23.52
N PHE A 288 2.61 -1.29 -23.34
CA PHE A 288 2.10 -2.65 -23.10
C PHE A 288 2.33 -3.61 -24.28
N SER A 289 2.74 -3.11 -25.45
CA SER A 289 3.13 -3.94 -26.59
C SER A 289 4.65 -4.20 -26.66
N GLY A 290 5.44 -3.47 -25.89
CA GLY A 290 6.91 -3.50 -25.92
C GLY A 290 7.50 -4.53 -24.96
N ASP A 291 8.47 -5.34 -25.39
CA ASP A 291 9.08 -6.39 -24.57
C ASP A 291 9.77 -5.83 -23.30
N ALA A 292 9.17 -6.09 -22.13
CA ALA A 292 9.67 -5.66 -20.82
C ALA A 292 11.07 -6.22 -20.52
N ALA A 293 11.31 -7.50 -20.81
CA ALA A 293 12.61 -8.14 -20.58
C ALA A 293 13.70 -7.60 -21.50
N ALA A 294 13.33 -7.05 -22.66
CA ALA A 294 14.23 -6.36 -23.57
C ALA A 294 14.38 -4.85 -23.28
N GLY A 295 13.69 -4.31 -22.27
CA GLY A 295 13.71 -2.89 -21.93
C GLY A 295 12.97 -2.00 -22.94
N ALA A 296 11.99 -2.56 -23.65
CA ALA A 296 11.19 -1.85 -24.65
C ALA A 296 9.78 -1.46 -24.16
N ALA A 297 9.43 -1.77 -22.90
CA ALA A 297 8.11 -1.51 -22.33
C ALA A 297 7.94 -0.12 -21.68
N GLY A 298 8.94 0.76 -21.73
CA GLY A 298 8.91 2.02 -20.98
C GLY A 298 9.19 1.81 -19.48
N ASP A 299 8.51 2.55 -18.61
CA ASP A 299 8.70 2.47 -17.17
C ASP A 299 7.82 1.39 -16.52
N LEU A 300 8.39 0.63 -15.59
CA LEU A 300 7.73 -0.48 -14.89
C LEU A 300 8.07 -0.43 -13.39
N ALA A 301 7.08 -0.65 -12.52
CA ALA A 301 7.22 -0.63 -11.06
C ALA A 301 7.79 0.68 -10.48
N PRO A 302 7.03 1.78 -10.48
CA PRO A 302 7.35 2.96 -9.70
C PRO A 302 7.48 2.63 -8.20
N GLU A 303 8.68 2.73 -7.66
CA GLU A 303 9.02 2.45 -6.24
C GLU A 303 9.27 3.75 -5.45
N GLY A 304 9.94 4.70 -6.10
CA GLY A 304 10.41 5.91 -5.46
C GLY A 304 9.94 7.13 -6.20
N ILE A 305 9.20 8.02 -5.53
CA ILE A 305 8.79 9.31 -6.08
C ILE A 305 9.41 10.44 -5.28
N LYS A 306 9.93 11.46 -5.98
CA LYS A 306 10.39 12.69 -5.36
C LYS A 306 9.87 13.91 -6.08
N PHE A 307 9.19 14.77 -5.35
CA PHE A 307 8.82 16.10 -5.80
C PHE A 307 9.97 17.07 -5.55
N VAL A 308 10.30 17.88 -6.57
CA VAL A 308 11.29 18.94 -6.48
C VAL A 308 10.59 20.26 -6.81
N PRO A 309 10.43 21.17 -5.84
CA PRO A 309 9.76 22.45 -6.08
C PRO A 309 10.61 23.33 -7.01
N ALA A 310 9.96 24.30 -7.65
CA ALA A 310 10.56 25.15 -8.69
C ALA A 310 11.86 25.85 -8.23
N GLU A 311 11.90 26.34 -6.98
CA GLU A 311 13.05 27.02 -6.40
C GLU A 311 14.26 26.11 -6.14
N ALA A 312 14.02 24.79 -6.02
CA ALA A 312 15.07 23.78 -5.86
C ALA A 312 15.42 23.10 -7.19
N SER A 313 14.66 23.37 -8.25
CA SER A 313 14.79 22.73 -9.55
C SER A 313 15.79 23.46 -10.46
N PRO A 314 16.66 22.74 -11.20
CA PRO A 314 17.56 23.33 -12.17
C PRO A 314 16.85 23.93 -13.39
N THR A 315 15.58 23.58 -13.64
CA THR A 315 14.80 24.12 -14.76
C THR A 315 14.08 25.42 -14.40
N GLY A 316 14.01 25.75 -13.11
CA GLY A 316 13.18 26.83 -12.58
C GLY A 316 11.67 26.53 -12.54
N GLY A 317 11.26 25.33 -12.95
CA GLY A 317 9.91 24.79 -12.80
C GLY A 317 9.91 23.52 -11.96
N PRO A 318 8.78 23.13 -11.35
CA PRO A 318 8.72 21.97 -10.48
C PRO A 318 8.93 20.67 -11.29
N LEU A 319 9.55 19.67 -10.64
CA LEU A 319 9.81 18.36 -11.24
C LEU A 319 9.25 17.24 -10.37
N LEU A 320 8.85 16.15 -11.02
CA LEU A 320 8.58 14.86 -10.39
C LEU A 320 9.61 13.84 -10.89
N LEU A 321 10.34 13.24 -9.96
CA LEU A 321 11.33 12.22 -10.24
C LEU A 321 10.73 10.88 -9.83
N VAL A 322 10.72 9.92 -10.75
CA VAL A 322 10.15 8.58 -10.53
C VAL A 322 11.22 7.55 -10.81
N ALA A 323 11.55 6.73 -9.82
CA ALA A 323 12.43 5.58 -9.94
C ALA A 323 11.58 4.32 -10.19
N ASN A 324 11.94 3.56 -11.21
CA ASN A 324 11.18 2.41 -11.69
C ASN A 324 12.06 1.16 -11.56
N GLU A 325 11.71 0.25 -10.65
CA GLU A 325 12.59 -0.86 -10.25
C GLU A 325 12.73 -1.90 -11.36
N LEU A 326 11.60 -2.40 -11.86
CA LEU A 326 11.61 -3.51 -12.82
C LEU A 326 12.27 -3.10 -14.15
N SER A 327 12.02 -1.88 -14.62
CA SER A 327 12.68 -1.35 -15.83
C SER A 327 14.11 -0.85 -15.56
N GLY A 328 14.52 -0.68 -14.30
CA GLY A 328 15.80 -0.08 -13.91
C GLY A 328 15.96 1.35 -14.44
N SER A 329 14.85 2.06 -14.66
CA SER A 329 14.81 3.40 -15.26
C SER A 329 14.51 4.47 -14.21
N MET A 330 14.75 5.72 -14.59
CA MET A 330 14.29 6.87 -13.84
C MET A 330 13.74 7.90 -14.83
N THR A 331 12.53 8.37 -14.58
CA THR A 331 11.87 9.37 -15.40
C THR A 331 11.68 10.66 -14.61
N VAL A 332 11.88 11.78 -15.30
CA VAL A 332 11.75 13.11 -14.73
C VAL A 332 10.68 13.87 -15.52
N TYR A 333 9.57 14.17 -14.85
CA TYR A 333 8.49 14.98 -15.40
C TYR A 333 8.68 16.44 -14.99
N ALA A 334 8.54 17.36 -15.93
CA ALA A 334 8.23 18.74 -15.58
C ALA A 334 6.73 18.83 -15.29
N ILE A 335 6.37 19.52 -14.21
CA ILE A 335 4.97 19.72 -13.84
C ILE A 335 4.60 21.18 -14.15
N GLU A 336 3.46 21.38 -14.79
CA GLU A 336 2.94 22.69 -15.20
C GLU A 336 1.51 22.91 -14.67
#